data_AF-A0A0G9H3K3-F1
#
_entry.id   AF-A0A0G9H3K3-F1
#
_cell.length_a   1.000
_cell.length_b   1.000
_cell.length_c   1.000
_cell.angle_alpha   90.00
_cell.angle_beta   90.00
_cell.angle_gamma   90.00
#
_symmetry.space_group_name_H-M   'P 1'
#
loop_
_entity.id
_entity.type
_entity.pdbx_description
1 polymer ?
#
loop_
_entity_poly.entity_id
_entity_poly.type
_entity_poly.pdbx_seq_one_letter_code
_entity_poly.pdbx_strand_id
1 'polypeptide(L)'
;MPLPWFLELLSLPPHADERAVRRAYATRVKLIDPATDPAAFARLREAYEAARAWAADEEHGLDHDAAAAPPPVLTEPVPSVDTPSADSTAQPYAAINPQEQAVRLVDRLTTRIASGEAADIRDELDACTAELRLQYIDAPGIFEDVFIDRLARGLFDKRPYVFTLAMEHFHWQEIGHLAALGPKGMWIEAVESQRMAWNSLPPLLRANRLSLIAAADAAKGNLSTALVRRWFEVRDDFHRFPAYLGLYLTMPQQHAWATSYDALPATERQALEAPAKTPRWRWPTRESIRRAWGFFFIAFVGGLIYLLESAATIPRSTPPTPTPVPAAVHNAETSDLEVTLSEPSGSAEQDKGWIVVTLTNRGRVTLYLRKMLTPPMTPGEHLARPLFTVHDFRGHPAAFARGVEPIDPDDARDAATFYRRLEPGQSISNRVDLGSDYDLDPRFNYWVGYRQPVARTYRVDADGTIHDDDVYVDSNRLMVRAVAPHADRALPPR
;
A
#
# COMPACT_ATOMS: atom_id res chain seq x y z
N MET A 1 -47.72 -32.37 22.42
CA MET A 1 -47.10 -31.90 21.16
C MET A 1 -45.76 -32.61 21.00
N PRO A 2 -45.32 -32.97 19.78
CA PRO A 2 -43.97 -33.49 19.59
C PRO A 2 -42.96 -32.46 20.08
N LEU A 3 -41.87 -32.90 20.76
CA LEU A 3 -40.81 -31.98 21.14
C LEU A 3 -40.14 -31.45 19.87
N PRO A 4 -39.78 -30.15 19.82
CA PRO A 4 -38.96 -29.62 18.73
C PRO A 4 -37.66 -30.41 18.61
N TRP A 5 -37.25 -30.72 17.37
CA TRP A 5 -36.08 -31.55 17.07
C TRP A 5 -34.79 -31.04 17.73
N PHE A 6 -34.67 -29.73 17.93
CA PHE A 6 -33.52 -29.10 18.58
C PHE A 6 -33.47 -29.31 20.10
N LEU A 7 -34.63 -29.39 20.77
CA LEU A 7 -34.70 -29.74 22.21
C LEU A 7 -34.39 -31.22 22.42
N GLU A 8 -34.82 -32.09 21.49
CA GLU A 8 -34.44 -33.51 21.51
C GLU A 8 -32.93 -33.69 21.32
N LEU A 9 -32.35 -32.99 20.33
CA LEU A 9 -30.90 -33.04 20.05
C LEU A 9 -30.06 -32.44 21.18
N LEU A 10 -30.58 -31.48 21.94
CA LEU A 10 -29.96 -30.94 23.16
C LEU A 10 -30.37 -31.68 24.44
N SER A 11 -31.29 -32.65 24.35
CA SER A 11 -31.86 -33.41 25.47
C SER A 11 -32.39 -32.49 26.59
N LEU A 12 -33.13 -31.48 26.17
CA LEU A 12 -33.72 -30.46 27.03
C LEU A 12 -35.22 -30.72 27.23
N PRO A 13 -35.76 -30.44 28.43
CA PRO A 13 -37.20 -30.44 28.65
C PRO A 13 -37.86 -29.28 27.89
N PRO A 14 -39.18 -29.37 27.61
CA PRO A 14 -39.92 -28.37 26.84
C PRO A 14 -40.17 -27.04 27.59
N HIS A 15 -39.48 -26.79 28.70
CA HIS A 15 -39.53 -25.55 29.49
C HIS A 15 -38.12 -25.15 29.94
N ALA A 16 -37.12 -25.51 29.13
CA ALA A 16 -35.72 -25.19 29.41
C ALA A 16 -35.50 -23.68 29.26
N ASP A 17 -35.00 -23.05 30.33
CA ASP A 17 -34.59 -21.66 30.31
C ASP A 17 -33.29 -21.47 29.50
N GLU A 18 -32.96 -20.22 29.16
CA GLU A 18 -31.77 -19.90 28.36
C GLU A 18 -30.49 -20.46 28.99
N ARG A 19 -30.43 -20.53 30.33
CA ARG A 19 -29.31 -21.09 31.09
C ARG A 19 -29.19 -22.60 30.89
N ALA A 20 -30.30 -23.34 30.90
CA ALA A 20 -30.34 -24.77 30.61
C ALA A 20 -29.91 -25.06 29.17
N VAL A 21 -30.38 -24.26 28.20
CA VAL A 21 -29.98 -24.37 26.79
C VAL A 21 -28.46 -24.22 26.62
N ARG A 22 -27.86 -23.19 27.23
CA ARG A 22 -26.40 -22.97 27.21
C ARG A 22 -25.62 -24.11 27.88
N ARG A 23 -26.10 -24.61 29.01
CA ARG A 23 -25.44 -25.70 29.74
C ARG A 23 -25.46 -27.03 28.96
N ALA A 24 -26.60 -27.33 28.32
CA ALA A 24 -26.72 -28.53 27.48
C ALA A 24 -25.82 -28.47 26.25
N TYR A 25 -25.78 -27.31 25.58
CA TYR A 25 -24.87 -27.09 24.46
C TYR A 25 -23.40 -27.26 24.88
N ALA A 26 -22.96 -26.62 25.96
CA ALA A 26 -21.59 -26.75 26.46
C ALA A 26 -21.22 -28.20 26.85
N THR A 27 -22.19 -28.98 27.33
CA THR A 27 -21.99 -30.39 27.67
C THR A 27 -21.82 -31.25 26.42
N ARG A 28 -22.61 -30.98 25.38
CA ARG A 28 -22.54 -31.70 24.10
C ARG A 28 -21.35 -31.31 23.23
N VAL A 29 -20.94 -30.03 23.23
CA VAL A 29 -19.74 -29.58 22.51
C VAL A 29 -18.49 -30.27 23.03
N LYS A 30 -18.38 -30.53 24.34
CA LYS A 30 -17.25 -31.28 24.92
C LYS A 30 -17.14 -32.73 24.45
N LEU A 31 -18.22 -33.28 23.88
CA LEU A 31 -18.27 -34.64 23.36
C LEU A 31 -17.96 -34.71 21.86
N ILE A 32 -17.91 -33.57 21.17
CA ILE A 32 -17.64 -33.48 19.74
C ILE A 32 -16.28 -32.83 19.55
N ASP A 33 -15.36 -33.52 18.90
CA ASP A 33 -14.13 -32.92 18.41
C ASP A 33 -14.40 -32.28 17.03
N PRO A 34 -14.33 -30.94 16.89
CA PRO A 34 -14.62 -30.25 15.63
C PRO A 34 -13.67 -30.63 14.49
N ALA A 35 -12.45 -31.10 14.81
CA ALA A 35 -11.48 -31.54 13.79
C ALA A 35 -11.85 -32.89 13.18
N THR A 36 -12.56 -33.73 13.93
CA THR A 36 -12.87 -35.10 13.53
C THR A 36 -14.30 -35.24 12.99
N ASP A 37 -15.26 -34.41 13.44
CA ASP A 37 -16.63 -34.41 12.91
C ASP A 37 -17.23 -32.98 12.80
N PRO A 38 -16.90 -32.24 11.72
CA PRO A 38 -17.42 -30.89 11.50
C PRO A 38 -18.94 -30.87 11.25
N ALA A 39 -19.51 -31.95 10.71
CA ALA A 39 -20.95 -32.02 10.40
C ALA A 39 -21.80 -32.22 11.67
N ALA A 40 -21.30 -32.97 12.66
CA ALA A 40 -21.95 -33.07 13.97
C ALA A 40 -21.86 -31.75 14.74
N PHE A 41 -20.75 -31.03 14.64
CA PHE A 41 -20.61 -29.70 15.26
C PHE A 41 -21.58 -28.67 14.65
N ALA A 42 -21.70 -28.64 13.32
CA ALA A 42 -22.64 -27.75 12.63
C ALA A 42 -24.10 -28.02 13.04
N ARG A 43 -24.53 -29.29 13.08
CA ARG A 43 -25.88 -29.67 13.52
C ARG A 43 -26.15 -29.34 14.99
N LEU A 44 -25.16 -29.48 15.86
CA LEU A 44 -25.28 -29.10 17.26
C LEU A 44 -25.44 -27.57 17.42
N ARG A 45 -24.73 -26.80 16.60
CA ARG A 45 -24.83 -25.34 16.58
C ARG A 45 -26.19 -24.87 16.06
N GLU A 46 -26.70 -25.48 14.99
CA GLU A 46 -28.03 -25.19 14.45
C GLU A 46 -29.14 -25.46 15.49
N ALA A 47 -29.04 -26.57 16.23
CA ALA A 47 -29.98 -26.88 17.31
C ALA A 47 -29.88 -25.89 18.49
N TYR A 48 -28.68 -25.41 18.82
CA TYR A 48 -28.51 -24.39 19.85
C TYR A 48 -29.13 -23.05 19.46
N GLU A 49 -28.92 -22.61 18.22
CA GLU A 49 -29.49 -21.36 17.71
C GLU A 49 -31.03 -21.43 17.67
N ALA A 50 -31.58 -22.55 17.18
CA ALA A 50 -33.03 -22.78 17.20
C ALA A 50 -33.60 -22.82 18.63
N ALA A 51 -32.90 -23.44 19.59
CA ALA A 51 -33.31 -23.49 20.99
C ALA A 51 -33.26 -22.11 21.66
N ARG A 52 -32.27 -21.28 21.32
CA ARG A 52 -32.15 -19.92 21.86
C ARG A 52 -33.24 -18.99 21.34
N ALA A 53 -33.55 -19.08 20.04
CA ALA A 53 -34.66 -18.33 19.45
C ALA A 53 -36.00 -18.73 20.10
N TRP A 54 -36.21 -20.03 20.30
CA TRP A 54 -37.42 -20.55 20.93
C TRP A 54 -37.57 -20.11 22.40
N ALA A 55 -36.49 -20.12 23.19
CA ALA A 55 -36.53 -19.64 24.58
C ALA A 55 -36.80 -18.13 24.70
N ALA A 56 -36.34 -17.32 23.72
CA ALA A 56 -36.59 -15.88 23.69
C ALA A 56 -38.07 -15.54 23.34
N ASP A 57 -38.73 -16.39 22.55
CA ASP A 57 -40.16 -16.24 22.22
C ASP A 57 -41.07 -16.62 23.40
N GLU A 58 -40.71 -17.62 24.23
CA GLU A 58 -41.47 -17.97 25.44
C GLU A 58 -41.35 -16.92 26.56
N GLU A 59 -40.18 -16.27 26.69
CA GLU A 59 -39.97 -15.20 27.67
C GLU A 59 -40.81 -13.94 27.34
N HIS A 60 -41.11 -13.70 26.05
CA HIS A 60 -42.04 -12.64 25.62
C HIS A 60 -43.54 -13.02 25.73
N GLY A 61 -43.86 -14.29 25.97
CA GLY A 61 -45.24 -14.78 26.09
C GLY A 61 -45.86 -14.67 27.49
N LEU A 62 -45.03 -14.42 28.53
CA LEU A 62 -45.46 -14.46 29.93
C LEU A 62 -45.59 -13.08 30.61
N ASP A 63 -45.27 -11.99 29.89
CA ASP A 63 -45.29 -10.60 30.43
C ASP A 63 -46.64 -9.86 30.29
N HIS A 64 -47.76 -10.57 30.08
CA HIS A 64 -49.09 -9.93 30.03
C HIS A 64 -50.01 -10.17 31.23
N ASP A 65 -49.53 -10.71 32.35
CA ASP A 65 -50.40 -10.88 33.52
C ASP A 65 -49.64 -10.90 34.85
N ALA A 66 -49.26 -9.74 35.39
CA ALA A 66 -49.03 -9.54 36.84
C ALA A 66 -48.77 -8.06 37.20
N ALA A 67 -49.80 -7.23 37.14
CA ALA A 67 -49.82 -5.98 37.91
C ALA A 67 -50.35 -6.27 39.33
N ALA A 68 -49.47 -6.33 40.34
CA ALA A 68 -49.73 -5.85 41.70
C ALA A 68 -48.52 -6.10 42.64
N ALA A 69 -47.97 -5.02 43.15
CA ALA A 69 -46.98 -5.00 44.24
C ALA A 69 -47.66 -5.00 45.64
N PRO A 70 -46.91 -5.24 46.74
CA PRO A 70 -47.35 -5.86 48.02
C PRO A 70 -47.60 -4.82 49.15
N PRO A 71 -47.75 -5.15 50.48
CA PRO A 71 -46.64 -5.55 51.41
C PRO A 71 -47.11 -6.40 52.67
N PRO A 72 -46.48 -6.38 53.87
CA PRO A 72 -45.50 -7.36 54.41
C PRO A 72 -45.88 -7.99 55.78
N VAL A 73 -45.21 -9.07 56.25
CA VAL A 73 -45.27 -9.50 57.68
C VAL A 73 -43.90 -10.01 58.20
N LEU A 74 -43.68 -9.67 59.47
CA LEU A 74 -42.49 -9.65 60.34
C LEU A 74 -41.95 -11.03 60.84
N THR A 75 -40.63 -11.04 61.12
CA THR A 75 -39.76 -11.71 62.14
C THR A 75 -40.33 -12.86 63.02
N GLU A 76 -39.65 -13.98 63.35
CA GLU A 76 -38.40 -14.25 64.15
C GLU A 76 -38.28 -15.82 64.38
N PRO A 77 -37.30 -16.47 65.11
CA PRO A 77 -35.84 -16.63 64.91
C PRO A 77 -35.22 -18.07 65.17
N VAL A 78 -33.89 -18.18 64.95
CA VAL A 78 -32.80 -19.10 65.48
C VAL A 78 -32.78 -20.63 65.16
N PRO A 79 -31.59 -21.32 65.17
CA PRO A 79 -30.25 -20.88 65.59
C PRO A 79 -29.05 -21.15 64.66
N SER A 80 -28.00 -20.38 64.96
CA SER A 80 -26.64 -20.36 64.43
C SER A 80 -25.84 -21.66 64.67
N VAL A 81 -24.98 -21.99 63.70
CA VAL A 81 -23.77 -22.80 63.92
C VAL A 81 -22.58 -21.93 63.52
N ASP A 82 -21.78 -21.55 64.52
CA ASP A 82 -20.49 -20.89 64.38
C ASP A 82 -19.44 -21.89 63.89
N THR A 83 -18.71 -21.58 62.81
CA THR A 83 -17.21 -21.56 62.75
C THR A 83 -16.72 -21.01 61.37
N PRO A 84 -15.45 -20.60 61.20
CA PRO A 84 -15.06 -19.19 61.05
C PRO A 84 -14.40 -18.84 59.70
N SER A 85 -14.09 -17.55 59.53
CA SER A 85 -13.03 -17.03 58.65
C SER A 85 -13.09 -17.37 57.16
N ALA A 86 -13.56 -16.41 56.37
CA ALA A 86 -12.65 -15.60 55.57
C ALA A 86 -13.40 -14.36 55.08
N ASP A 87 -12.81 -13.20 55.36
CA ASP A 87 -13.01 -11.99 54.57
C ASP A 87 -12.77 -12.34 53.09
N SER A 88 -13.81 -12.76 52.40
CA SER A 88 -13.94 -12.50 50.97
C SER A 88 -14.80 -11.27 50.88
N THR A 89 -14.14 -10.13 50.78
CA THR A 89 -14.60 -9.03 49.92
C THR A 89 -14.81 -9.59 48.51
N ALA A 90 -15.84 -10.41 48.32
CA ALA A 90 -16.46 -10.62 47.03
C ALA A 90 -17.17 -9.31 46.73
N GLN A 91 -16.39 -8.33 46.27
CA GLN A 91 -16.94 -7.30 45.42
C GLN A 91 -17.78 -8.02 44.36
N PRO A 92 -19.06 -7.66 44.17
CA PRO A 92 -19.83 -8.23 43.09
C PRO A 92 -19.10 -7.84 41.80
N TYR A 93 -18.39 -8.81 41.19
CA TYR A 93 -17.99 -8.72 39.80
C TYR A 93 -19.30 -8.64 39.03
N ALA A 94 -19.79 -7.42 38.78
CA ALA A 94 -20.78 -7.18 37.78
C ALA A 94 -20.23 -7.81 36.51
N ALA A 95 -20.86 -8.89 36.04
CA ALA A 95 -20.47 -9.55 34.81
C ALA A 95 -20.52 -8.48 33.71
N ILE A 96 -19.34 -8.01 33.29
CA ILE A 96 -19.24 -7.00 32.24
C ILE A 96 -19.92 -7.60 31.01
N ASN A 97 -20.77 -6.83 30.34
CA ASN A 97 -21.40 -7.28 29.12
C ASN A 97 -20.28 -7.52 28.06
N PRO A 98 -20.24 -8.68 27.37
CA PRO A 98 -19.24 -8.94 26.32
C PRO A 98 -19.16 -7.82 25.27
N GLN A 99 -20.29 -7.17 24.96
CA GLN A 99 -20.35 -6.00 24.09
C GLN A 99 -19.57 -4.81 24.66
N GLU A 100 -19.75 -4.50 25.94
CA GLU A 100 -19.06 -3.40 26.61
C GLU A 100 -17.56 -3.65 26.68
N GLN A 101 -17.16 -4.90 26.90
CA GLN A 101 -15.75 -5.26 26.90
C GLN A 101 -15.13 -5.18 25.51
N ALA A 102 -15.82 -5.64 24.47
CA ALA A 102 -15.38 -5.46 23.09
C ALA A 102 -15.22 -3.98 22.74
N VAL A 103 -16.18 -3.14 23.12
CA VAL A 103 -16.09 -1.68 22.97
C VAL A 103 -14.86 -1.11 23.67
N ARG A 104 -14.62 -1.48 24.93
CA ARG A 104 -13.44 -1.02 25.69
C ARG A 104 -12.13 -1.43 25.03
N LEU A 105 -12.04 -2.66 24.52
CA LEU A 105 -10.83 -3.16 23.86
C LEU A 105 -10.58 -2.47 22.52
N VAL A 106 -11.62 -2.25 21.72
CA VAL A 106 -11.51 -1.48 20.46
C VAL A 106 -11.14 -0.02 20.73
N ASP A 107 -11.71 0.61 21.76
CA ASP A 107 -11.36 1.98 22.15
C ASP A 107 -9.91 2.08 22.67
N ARG A 108 -9.44 1.08 23.42
CA ARG A 108 -8.04 0.96 23.84
C ARG A 108 -7.11 0.84 22.63
N LEU A 109 -7.41 -0.07 21.71
CA LEU A 109 -6.65 -0.26 20.47
C LEU A 109 -6.58 1.04 19.66
N THR A 110 -7.71 1.71 19.48
CA THR A 110 -7.80 2.99 18.77
C THR A 110 -6.89 4.05 19.39
N THR A 111 -6.92 4.16 20.72
CA THR A 111 -6.09 5.13 21.47
C THR A 111 -4.60 4.85 21.29
N ARG A 112 -4.18 3.58 21.35
CA ARG A 112 -2.77 3.18 21.21
C ARG A 112 -2.24 3.36 19.78
N ILE A 113 -3.09 3.16 18.77
CA ILE A 113 -2.74 3.46 17.38
C ILE A 113 -2.52 4.97 17.21
N ALA A 114 -3.41 5.79 17.78
CA ALA A 114 -3.31 7.25 17.70
C ALA A 114 -2.09 7.81 18.45
N SER A 115 -1.72 7.24 19.60
CA SER A 115 -0.53 7.66 20.36
C SER A 115 0.78 7.12 19.77
N GLY A 116 0.72 6.17 18.83
CA GLY A 116 1.90 5.50 18.26
C GLY A 116 2.57 4.50 19.22
N GLU A 117 1.92 4.14 20.33
CA GLU A 117 2.40 3.15 21.30
C GLU A 117 2.25 1.71 20.82
N ALA A 118 1.37 1.47 19.84
CA ALA A 118 1.27 0.17 19.18
C ALA A 118 2.43 0.02 18.19
N ALA A 119 3.50 -0.67 18.62
CA ALA A 119 4.64 -1.00 17.78
C ALA A 119 4.24 -1.90 16.61
N ASP A 120 3.32 -2.83 16.86
CA ASP A 120 2.63 -3.63 15.84
C ASP A 120 1.12 -3.64 16.12
N ILE A 121 0.31 -3.22 15.14
CA ILE A 121 -1.15 -3.19 15.23
C ILE A 121 -1.72 -4.61 15.18
N ARG A 122 -1.05 -5.53 14.48
CA ARG A 122 -1.46 -6.93 14.39
C ARG A 122 -1.37 -7.61 15.76
N ASP A 123 -0.24 -7.49 16.43
CA ASP A 123 -0.05 -8.08 17.75
C ASP A 123 -1.08 -7.56 18.77
N GLU A 124 -1.44 -6.28 18.70
CA GLU A 124 -2.47 -5.70 19.57
C GLU A 124 -3.88 -6.21 19.22
N LEU A 125 -4.20 -6.41 17.94
CA LEU A 125 -5.45 -7.05 17.50
C LEU A 125 -5.55 -8.49 18.00
N ASP A 126 -4.47 -9.25 17.88
CA ASP A 126 -4.35 -10.61 18.40
C ASP A 126 -4.53 -10.65 19.92
N ALA A 127 -3.85 -9.75 20.64
CA ALA A 127 -3.97 -9.63 22.09
C ALA A 127 -5.40 -9.29 22.54
N CYS A 128 -6.07 -8.33 21.88
CA CYS A 128 -7.45 -7.98 22.19
C CYS A 128 -8.41 -9.16 21.95
N THR A 129 -8.22 -9.87 20.83
CA THR A 129 -9.06 -11.04 20.50
C THR A 129 -8.83 -12.18 21.49
N ALA A 130 -7.58 -12.42 21.89
CA ALA A 130 -7.22 -13.43 22.89
C ALA A 130 -7.80 -13.10 24.28
N GLU A 131 -7.72 -11.83 24.71
CA GLU A 131 -8.27 -11.36 25.99
C GLU A 131 -9.78 -11.62 26.08
N LEU A 132 -10.50 -11.40 24.99
CA LEU A 132 -11.92 -11.67 24.86
C LEU A 132 -12.26 -13.16 24.84
N ARG A 133 -11.46 -13.98 24.12
CA ARG A 133 -11.63 -15.44 24.06
C ARG A 133 -11.47 -16.10 25.44
N LEU A 134 -10.67 -15.52 26.33
CA LEU A 134 -10.51 -16.02 27.70
C LEU A 134 -11.78 -15.85 28.55
N GLN A 135 -12.65 -14.90 28.20
CA GLN A 135 -13.81 -14.51 29.01
C GLN A 135 -15.14 -14.92 28.40
N TYR A 136 -15.25 -15.00 27.06
CA TYR A 136 -16.47 -15.43 26.38
C TYR A 136 -16.18 -16.30 25.15
N ILE A 137 -16.96 -17.37 25.01
CA ILE A 137 -16.81 -18.39 23.96
C ILE A 137 -17.19 -17.84 22.57
N ASP A 138 -18.18 -16.94 22.48
CA ASP A 138 -18.65 -16.32 21.21
C ASP A 138 -18.11 -14.88 21.00
N ALA A 139 -17.13 -14.43 21.80
CA ALA A 139 -16.65 -13.04 21.74
C ALA A 139 -15.99 -12.57 20.42
N PRO A 140 -15.35 -13.42 19.58
CA PRO A 140 -14.71 -12.93 18.37
C PRO A 140 -15.65 -12.22 17.40
N GLY A 141 -16.88 -12.73 17.22
CA GLY A 141 -17.88 -12.10 16.33
C GLY A 141 -18.37 -10.76 16.87
N ILE A 142 -18.60 -10.65 18.19
CA ILE A 142 -18.98 -9.38 18.83
C ILE A 142 -17.87 -8.33 18.69
N PHE A 143 -16.61 -8.75 18.87
CA PHE A 143 -15.47 -7.87 18.71
C PHE A 143 -15.30 -7.39 17.27
N GLU A 144 -15.39 -8.31 16.32
CA GLU A 144 -15.38 -8.02 14.88
C GLU A 144 -16.48 -7.02 14.52
N ASP A 145 -17.69 -7.24 15.01
CA ASP A 145 -18.83 -6.34 14.79
C ASP A 145 -18.56 -4.91 15.27
N VAL A 146 -18.07 -4.76 16.50
CA VAL A 146 -17.72 -3.45 17.07
C VAL A 146 -16.56 -2.83 16.31
N PHE A 147 -15.57 -3.63 15.94
CA PHE A 147 -14.39 -3.20 15.21
C PHE A 147 -14.78 -2.62 13.84
N ILE A 148 -15.61 -3.32 13.07
CA ILE A 148 -16.10 -2.85 11.76
C ILE A 148 -16.88 -1.54 11.90
N ASP A 149 -17.76 -1.43 12.90
CA ASP A 149 -18.52 -0.20 13.14
C ASP A 149 -17.60 1.01 13.42
N ARG A 150 -16.55 0.81 14.21
CA ARG A 150 -15.59 1.88 14.54
C ARG A 150 -14.71 2.23 13.34
N LEU A 151 -14.34 1.24 12.54
CA LEU A 151 -13.58 1.43 11.31
C LEU A 151 -14.38 2.19 10.25
N ALA A 152 -15.63 1.78 10.00
CA ALA A 152 -16.53 2.41 9.04
C ALA A 152 -16.89 3.85 9.43
N ARG A 153 -17.01 4.14 10.73
CA ARG A 153 -17.23 5.51 11.25
C ARG A 153 -15.98 6.40 11.21
N GLY A 154 -14.82 5.84 10.84
CA GLY A 154 -13.58 6.58 10.70
C GLY A 154 -12.91 6.92 12.04
N LEU A 155 -13.07 6.08 13.06
CA LEU A 155 -12.54 6.36 14.40
C LEU A 155 -11.09 5.89 14.60
N PHE A 156 -10.55 5.08 13.68
CA PHE A 156 -9.15 4.69 13.70
C PHE A 156 -8.27 5.71 12.97
N ASP A 157 -7.05 5.90 13.45
CA ASP A 157 -5.98 6.49 12.64
C ASP A 157 -5.40 5.41 11.70
N LYS A 158 -4.81 5.82 10.58
CA LYS A 158 -4.22 4.90 9.58
C LYS A 158 -5.22 3.83 9.08
N ARG A 159 -6.50 4.18 8.94
CA ARG A 159 -7.60 3.26 8.59
C ARG A 159 -7.35 2.33 7.41
N PRO A 160 -6.73 2.78 6.29
CA PRO A 160 -6.45 1.87 5.18
C PRO A 160 -5.51 0.71 5.57
N TYR A 161 -4.54 1.00 6.43
CA TYR A 161 -3.63 0.00 6.97
C TYR A 161 -4.33 -0.92 7.97
N VAL A 162 -5.13 -0.35 8.89
CA VAL A 162 -5.94 -1.11 9.85
C VAL A 162 -6.93 -2.05 9.14
N PHE A 163 -7.60 -1.58 8.08
CA PHE A 163 -8.50 -2.39 7.26
C PHE A 163 -7.76 -3.57 6.62
N THR A 164 -6.54 -3.35 6.10
CA THR A 164 -5.75 -4.41 5.46
C THR A 164 -5.36 -5.50 6.47
N LEU A 165 -4.96 -5.11 7.68
CA LEU A 165 -4.66 -6.08 8.75
C LEU A 165 -5.92 -6.82 9.22
N ALA A 166 -7.05 -6.12 9.33
CA ALA A 166 -8.32 -6.71 9.73
C ALA A 166 -8.84 -7.75 8.72
N MET A 167 -8.68 -7.49 7.41
CA MET A 167 -9.02 -8.45 6.35
C MET A 167 -8.35 -9.81 6.56
N GLU A 168 -7.09 -9.80 6.99
CA GLU A 168 -6.31 -11.02 7.24
C GLU A 168 -6.65 -11.64 8.60
N HIS A 169 -6.80 -10.81 9.64
CA HIS A 169 -7.06 -11.25 11.02
C HIS A 169 -8.43 -11.92 11.20
N PHE A 170 -9.47 -11.33 10.59
CA PHE A 170 -10.84 -11.83 10.67
C PHE A 170 -11.20 -12.74 9.50
N HIS A 171 -10.25 -13.05 8.61
CA HIS A 171 -10.47 -13.90 7.45
C HIS A 171 -11.67 -13.47 6.58
N TRP A 172 -11.81 -12.15 6.34
CA TRP A 172 -12.89 -11.57 5.52
C TRP A 172 -12.91 -12.07 4.07
N GLN A 173 -11.90 -12.82 3.64
CA GLN A 173 -11.85 -13.46 2.32
C GLN A 173 -12.58 -14.81 2.27
N GLU A 174 -12.98 -15.37 3.42
CA GLU A 174 -13.69 -16.65 3.49
C GLU A 174 -15.12 -16.53 2.95
N ILE A 175 -15.49 -17.51 2.11
CA ILE A 175 -16.78 -17.54 1.45
C ILE A 175 -17.88 -17.73 2.50
N GLY A 176 -18.84 -16.81 2.53
CA GLY A 176 -19.99 -16.87 3.44
C GLY A 176 -19.81 -16.16 4.79
N HIS A 177 -18.57 -15.82 5.17
CA HIS A 177 -18.31 -15.07 6.41
C HIS A 177 -18.89 -13.65 6.34
N LEU A 178 -18.61 -12.91 5.26
CA LEU A 178 -19.17 -11.57 5.06
C LEU A 178 -20.70 -11.58 4.96
N ALA A 179 -21.29 -12.63 4.38
CA ALA A 179 -22.74 -12.75 4.31
C ALA A 179 -23.38 -12.84 5.71
N ALA A 180 -22.72 -13.49 6.67
CA ALA A 180 -23.18 -13.57 8.06
C ALA A 180 -23.14 -12.23 8.80
N LEU A 181 -22.27 -11.30 8.37
CA LEU A 181 -22.15 -9.94 8.94
C LEU A 181 -23.23 -8.96 8.40
N GLY A 182 -24.08 -9.39 7.47
CA GLY A 182 -25.19 -8.60 6.94
C GLY A 182 -24.73 -7.24 6.35
N PRO A 183 -25.30 -6.09 6.79
CA PRO A 183 -24.91 -4.77 6.27
C PRO A 183 -23.42 -4.42 6.41
N LYS A 184 -22.75 -4.93 7.44
CA LYS A 184 -21.32 -4.70 7.66
C LYS A 184 -20.46 -5.47 6.66
N GLY A 185 -20.86 -6.71 6.36
CA GLY A 185 -20.26 -7.51 5.30
C GLY A 185 -20.41 -6.84 3.94
N MET A 186 -21.61 -6.34 3.60
CA MET A 186 -21.83 -5.58 2.37
C MET A 186 -20.94 -4.34 2.26
N TRP A 187 -20.67 -3.66 3.38
CA TRP A 187 -19.72 -2.54 3.40
C TRP A 187 -18.29 -2.99 3.11
N ILE A 188 -17.82 -4.08 3.73
CA ILE A 188 -16.48 -4.65 3.46
C ILE A 188 -16.35 -5.06 1.98
N GLU A 189 -17.35 -5.75 1.43
CA GLU A 189 -17.38 -6.12 0.01
C GLU A 189 -17.33 -4.90 -0.90
N ALA A 190 -18.07 -3.84 -0.56
CA ALA A 190 -18.05 -2.59 -1.32
C ALA A 190 -16.67 -1.91 -1.26
N VAL A 191 -16.02 -1.87 -0.09
CA VAL A 191 -14.65 -1.35 0.05
C VAL A 191 -13.69 -2.15 -0.82
N GLU A 192 -13.74 -3.48 -0.78
CA GLU A 192 -12.82 -4.34 -1.52
C GLU A 192 -13.04 -4.26 -3.03
N SER A 193 -14.30 -4.31 -3.48
CA SER A 193 -14.65 -4.13 -4.89
C SER A 193 -14.17 -2.78 -5.42
N GLN A 194 -14.39 -1.70 -4.64
CA GLN A 194 -13.91 -0.37 -5.01
C GLN A 194 -12.39 -0.27 -4.95
N ARG A 195 -11.70 -0.96 -4.04
CA ARG A 195 -10.23 -1.05 -3.99
C ARG A 195 -9.69 -1.71 -5.25
N MET A 196 -10.29 -2.81 -5.70
CA MET A 196 -9.90 -3.48 -6.95
C MET A 196 -10.12 -2.56 -8.16
N ALA A 197 -11.28 -1.90 -8.24
CA ALA A 197 -11.59 -0.97 -9.31
C ALA A 197 -10.66 0.26 -9.28
N TRP A 198 -10.35 0.80 -8.09
CA TRP A 198 -9.36 1.85 -7.89
C TRP A 198 -8.01 1.41 -8.42
N ASN A 199 -7.54 0.21 -8.06
CA ASN A 199 -6.25 -0.32 -8.49
C ASN A 199 -6.13 -0.55 -10.01
N SER A 200 -7.24 -0.59 -10.75
CA SER A 200 -7.23 -0.62 -12.21
C SER A 200 -6.89 0.73 -12.86
N LEU A 201 -6.94 1.84 -12.10
CA LEU A 201 -6.55 3.15 -12.58
C LEU A 201 -5.02 3.26 -12.77
N PRO A 202 -4.55 4.12 -13.69
CA PRO A 202 -3.12 4.35 -13.89
C PRO A 202 -2.39 4.64 -12.57
N PRO A 203 -1.27 3.96 -12.26
CA PRO A 203 -0.59 4.08 -10.97
C PRO A 203 -0.24 5.52 -10.57
N LEU A 204 0.21 6.34 -11.52
CA LEU A 204 0.55 7.74 -11.29
C LEU A 204 -0.68 8.58 -10.89
N LEU A 205 -1.81 8.34 -11.54
CA LEU A 205 -3.07 9.00 -11.19
C LEU A 205 -3.46 8.63 -9.76
N ARG A 206 -3.42 7.33 -9.41
CA ARG A 206 -3.74 6.87 -8.05
C ARG A 206 -2.84 7.51 -7.00
N ALA A 207 -1.53 7.52 -7.24
CA ALA A 207 -0.55 8.10 -6.31
C ALA A 207 -0.79 9.60 -6.08
N ASN A 208 -1.00 10.37 -7.15
CA ASN A 208 -1.31 11.81 -7.06
C ASN A 208 -2.63 12.07 -6.33
N ARG A 209 -3.67 11.29 -6.62
CA ARG A 209 -4.97 11.41 -5.93
C ARG A 209 -4.86 11.06 -4.45
N LEU A 210 -4.15 10.00 -4.11
CA LEU A 210 -3.95 9.61 -2.70
C LEU A 210 -3.08 10.62 -1.95
N SER A 211 -2.06 11.23 -2.57
CA SER A 211 -1.24 12.25 -1.91
C SER A 211 -2.05 13.51 -1.58
N LEU A 212 -2.95 13.93 -2.49
CA LEU A 212 -3.91 15.00 -2.25
C LEU A 212 -4.83 14.69 -1.06
N ILE A 213 -5.39 13.48 -1.04
CA ILE A 213 -6.31 13.06 0.02
C ILE A 213 -5.57 12.97 1.37
N ALA A 214 -4.35 12.45 1.37
CA ALA A 214 -3.51 12.39 2.57
C ALA A 214 -3.16 13.79 3.11
N ALA A 215 -2.86 14.74 2.22
CA ALA A 215 -2.62 16.14 2.60
C ALA A 215 -3.87 16.79 3.22
N ALA A 216 -5.06 16.48 2.70
CA ALA A 216 -6.32 16.98 3.24
C ALA A 216 -6.66 16.38 4.60
N ASP A 217 -6.39 15.08 4.79
CA ASP A 217 -6.57 14.42 6.09
C ASP A 217 -5.61 14.99 7.14
N ALA A 218 -4.34 15.17 6.78
CA ALA A 218 -3.31 15.76 7.65
C ALA A 218 -3.64 17.19 8.10
N ALA A 219 -4.33 17.96 7.25
CA ALA A 219 -4.77 19.32 7.58
C ALA A 219 -5.91 19.37 8.62
N LYS A 220 -6.57 18.24 8.92
CA LYS A 220 -7.65 18.10 9.92
C LYS A 220 -8.71 19.21 9.87
N GLY A 221 -9.09 19.62 8.65
CA GLY A 221 -10.08 20.66 8.40
C GLY A 221 -9.54 22.07 8.20
N ASN A 222 -8.26 22.34 8.49
CA ASN A 222 -7.61 23.62 8.18
C ASN A 222 -6.92 23.58 6.81
N LEU A 223 -7.72 23.48 5.75
CA LEU A 223 -7.24 23.31 4.39
C LEU A 223 -6.61 24.59 3.84
N SER A 224 -5.41 24.48 3.25
CA SER A 224 -4.78 25.61 2.56
C SER A 224 -5.54 25.98 1.29
N THR A 225 -5.48 27.23 0.86
CA THR A 225 -6.15 27.68 -0.39
C THR A 225 -5.69 26.88 -1.61
N ALA A 226 -4.41 26.49 -1.66
CA ALA A 226 -3.88 25.65 -2.72
C ALA A 226 -4.55 24.27 -2.75
N LEU A 227 -4.77 23.66 -1.59
CA LEU A 227 -5.40 22.36 -1.48
C LEU A 227 -6.91 22.42 -1.75
N VAL A 228 -7.59 23.48 -1.27
CA VAL A 228 -9.01 23.74 -1.56
C VAL A 228 -9.23 23.75 -3.07
N ARG A 229 -8.40 24.49 -3.82
CA ARG A 229 -8.49 24.59 -5.29
C ARG A 229 -8.35 23.25 -6.02
N ARG A 230 -7.74 22.23 -5.41
CA ARG A 230 -7.56 20.90 -6.01
C ARG A 230 -8.69 19.92 -5.69
N TRP A 231 -9.79 20.36 -5.08
CA TRP A 231 -10.97 19.50 -4.83
C TRP A 231 -11.56 18.89 -6.12
N PHE A 232 -11.63 19.67 -7.21
CA PHE A 232 -12.18 19.21 -8.50
C PHE A 232 -11.45 17.99 -9.05
N GLU A 233 -10.19 17.80 -8.67
CA GLU A 233 -9.37 16.67 -9.11
C GLU A 233 -9.84 15.34 -8.51
N VAL A 234 -10.33 15.34 -7.27
CA VAL A 234 -10.68 14.15 -6.49
C VAL A 234 -12.19 13.98 -6.29
N ARG A 235 -13.02 14.98 -6.61
CA ARG A 235 -14.48 14.90 -6.36
C ARG A 235 -15.13 13.72 -7.05
N ASP A 236 -14.77 13.47 -8.32
CA ASP A 236 -15.37 12.39 -9.12
C ASP A 236 -14.91 11.02 -8.60
N ASP A 237 -13.69 10.95 -8.07
CA ASP A 237 -13.14 9.77 -7.44
C ASP A 237 -13.92 9.44 -6.15
N PHE A 238 -14.24 10.43 -5.30
CA PHE A 238 -15.07 10.21 -4.11
C PHE A 238 -16.49 9.77 -4.43
N HIS A 239 -17.06 10.22 -5.56
CA HIS A 239 -18.36 9.72 -6.03
C HIS A 239 -18.29 8.29 -6.55
N ARG A 240 -17.19 7.91 -7.20
CA ARG A 240 -17.01 6.58 -7.81
C ARG A 240 -16.57 5.52 -6.80
N PHE A 241 -15.79 5.90 -5.79
CA PHE A 241 -15.19 4.99 -4.81
C PHE A 241 -15.44 5.44 -3.35
N PRO A 242 -16.71 5.68 -2.94
CA PRO A 242 -17.04 6.30 -1.66
C PRO A 242 -16.65 5.46 -0.43
N ALA A 243 -16.76 4.14 -0.51
CA ALA A 243 -16.43 3.24 0.60
C ALA A 243 -14.91 3.11 0.77
N TYR A 244 -14.19 2.90 -0.33
CA TYR A 244 -12.74 2.75 -0.31
C TYR A 244 -12.01 4.07 0.04
N LEU A 245 -12.33 5.17 -0.66
CA LEU A 245 -11.71 6.47 -0.35
C LEU A 245 -12.21 7.04 0.98
N GLY A 246 -13.37 6.59 1.46
CA GLY A 246 -13.85 6.84 2.81
C GLY A 246 -12.90 6.35 3.90
N LEU A 247 -12.05 5.35 3.64
CA LEU A 247 -10.97 4.95 4.55
C LEU A 247 -9.87 6.00 4.67
N TYR A 248 -9.62 6.79 3.63
CA TYR A 248 -8.55 7.79 3.64
C TYR A 248 -9.02 9.13 4.20
N LEU A 249 -10.24 9.54 3.87
CA LEU A 249 -10.81 10.82 4.31
C LEU A 249 -12.25 10.61 4.76
N THR A 250 -12.59 11.06 5.98
CA THR A 250 -13.94 10.87 6.53
C THR A 250 -14.97 11.71 5.77
N MET A 251 -16.24 11.28 5.77
CA MET A 251 -17.31 12.04 5.10
C MET A 251 -17.42 13.49 5.59
N PRO A 252 -17.34 13.79 6.91
CA PRO A 252 -17.32 15.18 7.39
C PRO A 252 -16.17 16.01 6.82
N GLN A 253 -14.96 15.45 6.69
CA GLN A 253 -13.81 16.13 6.09
C GLN A 253 -14.01 16.35 4.57
N GLN A 254 -14.56 15.36 3.86
CA GLN A 254 -14.91 15.49 2.45
C GLN A 254 -15.90 16.64 2.24
N HIS A 255 -16.95 16.72 3.07
CA HIS A 255 -17.94 17.79 3.01
C HIS A 255 -17.34 19.16 3.34
N ALA A 256 -16.44 19.23 4.33
CA ALA A 256 -15.74 20.47 4.67
C ALA A 256 -14.86 20.96 3.50
N TRP A 257 -14.16 20.05 2.82
CA TRP A 257 -13.36 20.38 1.63
C TRP A 257 -14.25 20.85 0.48
N ALA A 258 -15.34 20.13 0.19
CA ALA A 258 -16.31 20.51 -0.83
C ALA A 258 -16.90 21.91 -0.57
N THR A 259 -17.34 22.16 0.67
CA THR A 259 -17.89 23.47 1.08
C THR A 259 -16.86 24.59 0.93
N SER A 260 -15.60 24.33 1.28
CA SER A 260 -14.52 25.30 1.12
C SER A 260 -14.23 25.61 -0.35
N TYR A 261 -14.35 24.61 -1.22
CA TYR A 261 -14.21 24.80 -2.67
C TYR A 261 -15.39 25.58 -3.24
N ASP A 262 -16.61 25.25 -2.84
CA ASP A 262 -17.83 25.93 -3.32
C ASP A 262 -17.91 27.39 -2.88
N ALA A 263 -17.25 27.74 -1.78
CA ALA A 263 -17.07 29.12 -1.34
C ALA A 263 -16.13 29.95 -2.24
N LEU A 264 -15.36 29.32 -3.14
CA LEU A 264 -14.53 30.04 -4.11
C LEU A 264 -15.41 30.77 -5.15
N PRO A 265 -14.96 31.95 -5.63
CA PRO A 265 -15.64 32.68 -6.70
C PRO A 265 -15.92 31.79 -7.92
N ALA A 266 -17.11 31.91 -8.51
CA ALA A 266 -17.52 31.09 -9.65
C ALA A 266 -16.57 31.21 -10.85
N THR A 267 -16.01 32.40 -11.08
CA THR A 267 -15.01 32.65 -12.14
C THR A 267 -13.71 31.87 -11.90
N GLU A 268 -13.30 31.74 -10.64
CA GLU A 268 -12.11 30.99 -10.24
C GLU A 268 -12.33 29.48 -10.41
N ARG A 269 -13.48 28.96 -9.97
CA ARG A 269 -13.85 27.55 -10.16
C ARG A 269 -13.90 27.18 -11.65
N GLN A 270 -14.53 28.01 -12.47
CA GLN A 270 -14.58 27.80 -13.93
C GLN A 270 -13.19 27.81 -14.58
N ALA A 271 -12.27 28.65 -14.11
CA ALA A 271 -10.90 28.69 -14.61
C ALA A 271 -10.11 27.42 -14.23
N LEU A 272 -10.35 26.87 -13.05
CA LEU A 272 -9.72 25.63 -12.56
C LEU A 272 -10.25 24.38 -13.29
N GLU A 273 -11.57 24.33 -13.55
CA GLU A 273 -12.20 23.20 -14.25
C GLU A 273 -12.08 23.29 -15.78
N ALA A 274 -11.67 24.45 -16.32
CA ALA A 274 -11.48 24.59 -17.74
C ALA A 274 -10.38 23.63 -18.22
N PRO A 275 -10.66 22.76 -19.21
CA PRO A 275 -9.65 21.86 -19.75
C PRO A 275 -8.48 22.70 -20.24
N ALA A 276 -7.27 22.34 -19.80
CA ALA A 276 -6.04 23.00 -20.26
C ALA A 276 -6.08 23.05 -21.79
N LYS A 277 -6.15 24.26 -22.34
CA LYS A 277 -6.12 24.47 -23.79
C LYS A 277 -4.78 23.95 -24.27
N THR A 278 -4.75 22.72 -24.74
CA THR A 278 -3.56 22.17 -25.36
C THR A 278 -3.14 23.13 -26.46
N PRO A 279 -1.89 23.64 -26.47
CA PRO A 279 -1.44 24.45 -27.58
C PRO A 279 -1.58 23.57 -28.82
N ARG A 280 -2.45 23.99 -29.74
CA ARG A 280 -2.63 23.34 -31.04
C ARG A 280 -1.28 23.36 -31.73
N TRP A 281 -0.52 22.27 -31.60
CA TRP A 281 0.70 22.05 -32.36
C TRP A 281 0.30 21.98 -33.84
N ARG A 282 0.49 23.10 -34.55
CA ARG A 282 0.37 23.16 -36.00
C ARG A 282 1.52 22.36 -36.58
N TRP A 283 1.21 21.20 -37.14
CA TRP A 283 2.16 20.41 -37.91
C TRP A 283 2.74 21.29 -39.05
N PRO A 284 4.07 21.36 -39.20
CA PRO A 284 4.66 22.07 -40.32
C PRO A 284 4.31 21.34 -41.63
N THR A 285 3.92 22.10 -42.64
CA THR A 285 3.44 21.59 -43.94
C THR A 285 4.52 20.81 -44.70
N ARG A 286 4.09 19.78 -45.44
CA ARG A 286 4.87 18.77 -46.19
C ARG A 286 6.02 19.29 -47.08
N GLU A 287 6.05 20.58 -47.40
CA GLU A 287 7.11 21.22 -48.19
C GLU A 287 8.39 21.52 -47.40
N SER A 288 8.32 21.75 -46.09
CA SER A 288 9.52 22.02 -45.28
C SER A 288 10.34 20.75 -45.04
N ILE A 289 9.68 19.59 -44.99
CA ILE A 289 10.32 18.27 -44.85
C ILE A 289 11.13 17.91 -46.11
N ARG A 290 10.66 18.26 -47.32
CA ARG A 290 11.38 17.99 -48.58
C ARG A 290 12.68 18.78 -48.72
N ARG A 291 12.73 20.01 -48.20
CA ARG A 291 13.95 20.84 -48.26
C ARG A 291 15.02 20.39 -47.26
N ALA A 292 14.62 19.91 -46.08
CA ALA A 292 15.54 19.35 -45.09
C ALA A 292 16.16 18.02 -45.56
N TRP A 293 15.38 17.14 -46.20
CA TRP A 293 15.89 15.87 -46.72
C TRP A 293 16.85 16.02 -47.90
N GLY A 294 16.68 17.05 -48.74
CA GLY A 294 17.61 17.35 -49.84
C GLY A 294 19.01 17.72 -49.34
N PHE A 295 19.12 18.46 -48.24
CA PHE A 295 20.40 18.83 -47.64
C PHE A 295 21.13 17.64 -47.02
N PHE A 296 20.41 16.74 -46.34
CA PHE A 296 21.01 15.55 -45.74
C PHE A 296 21.54 14.56 -46.79
N PHE A 297 20.87 14.44 -47.94
CA PHE A 297 21.32 13.53 -49.01
C PHE A 297 22.63 14.00 -49.67
N ILE A 298 22.80 15.31 -49.88
CA ILE A 298 24.03 15.88 -50.47
C ILE A 298 25.23 15.74 -49.52
N ALA A 299 25.02 15.97 -48.22
CA ALA A 299 26.07 15.80 -47.21
C ALA A 299 26.52 14.33 -47.08
N PHE A 300 25.58 13.39 -47.19
CA PHE A 300 25.89 11.96 -47.11
C PHE A 300 26.70 11.45 -48.32
N VAL A 301 26.38 11.91 -49.53
CA VAL A 301 27.13 11.54 -50.75
C VAL A 301 28.54 12.14 -50.74
N GLY A 302 28.71 13.37 -50.26
CA GLY A 302 30.04 13.99 -50.12
C GLY A 302 30.95 13.28 -49.11
N GLY A 303 30.40 12.83 -47.98
CA GLY A 303 31.14 12.07 -46.97
C GLY A 303 31.59 10.69 -47.45
N LEU A 304 30.78 10.03 -48.28
CA LEU A 304 31.09 8.68 -48.79
C LEU A 304 32.21 8.70 -49.84
N ILE A 305 32.31 9.76 -50.65
CA ILE A 305 33.39 9.93 -51.63
C ILE A 305 34.74 10.18 -50.92
N TYR A 306 34.74 10.98 -49.85
CA TYR A 306 35.95 11.28 -49.07
C TYR A 306 36.52 10.03 -48.35
N LEU A 307 35.64 9.09 -47.97
CA LEU A 307 36.01 7.85 -47.28
C LEU A 307 36.55 6.77 -48.24
N LEU A 308 36.24 6.86 -49.54
CA LEU A 308 36.77 5.96 -50.56
C LEU A 308 38.17 6.37 -51.05
N GLU A 309 38.52 7.66 -51.02
CA GLU A 309 39.87 8.15 -51.35
C GLU A 309 40.91 7.92 -50.25
N SER A 310 40.49 7.84 -48.98
CA SER A 310 41.41 7.70 -47.83
C SER A 310 41.84 6.26 -47.52
N ALA A 311 41.32 5.25 -48.25
CA ALA A 311 41.65 3.83 -48.04
C ALA A 311 42.88 3.33 -48.83
N ALA A 312 43.64 4.20 -49.49
CA ALA A 312 44.78 3.82 -50.35
C ALA A 312 46.16 4.21 -49.77
N THR A 313 46.39 4.06 -48.46
CA THR A 313 47.77 4.05 -47.93
C THR A 313 47.85 3.31 -46.58
N ILE A 314 48.31 2.06 -46.60
CA ILE A 314 48.77 1.36 -45.39
C ILE A 314 50.15 0.76 -45.70
N PRO A 315 51.23 1.13 -44.98
CA PRO A 315 52.45 0.34 -44.94
C PRO A 315 52.28 -0.82 -43.94
N ARG A 316 52.65 -2.03 -44.39
CA ARG A 316 52.76 -3.24 -43.56
C ARG A 316 53.93 -3.11 -42.58
N SER A 317 53.73 -3.50 -41.33
CA SER A 317 54.81 -3.91 -40.43
C SER A 317 54.33 -5.07 -39.56
N THR A 318 55.09 -6.17 -39.62
CA THR A 318 54.94 -7.45 -38.92
C THR A 318 55.28 -7.37 -37.43
N PRO A 319 54.93 -8.40 -36.62
CA PRO A 319 54.63 -8.28 -35.19
C PRO A 319 55.80 -8.69 -34.28
N PRO A 320 55.75 -8.34 -32.97
CA PRO A 320 56.35 -9.16 -31.93
C PRO A 320 55.32 -9.79 -30.98
N THR A 321 55.65 -11.04 -30.62
CA THR A 321 55.10 -12.00 -29.64
C THR A 321 54.95 -11.42 -28.21
N PRO A 322 54.08 -12.00 -27.34
CA PRO A 322 53.35 -11.27 -26.31
C PRO A 322 54.07 -11.22 -24.97
N THR A 323 53.85 -10.13 -24.23
CA THR A 323 54.10 -10.03 -22.78
C THR A 323 52.81 -9.52 -22.14
N PRO A 324 52.34 -10.12 -21.04
CA PRO A 324 51.02 -9.82 -20.49
C PRO A 324 51.08 -8.52 -19.68
N VAL A 325 50.30 -7.53 -20.06
CA VAL A 325 50.10 -6.29 -19.30
C VAL A 325 48.60 -5.99 -19.27
N PRO A 326 48.06 -5.59 -18.10
CA PRO A 326 46.71 -5.87 -17.68
C PRO A 326 45.67 -4.89 -18.25
N ALA A 327 44.40 -5.30 -18.10
CA ALA A 327 43.17 -4.54 -18.31
C ALA A 327 43.36 -3.03 -18.53
N ALA A 328 43.11 -2.61 -19.77
CA ALA A 328 43.06 -1.20 -20.14
C ALA A 328 41.91 -0.51 -19.40
N VAL A 329 42.26 0.19 -18.31
CA VAL A 329 41.48 1.28 -17.73
C VAL A 329 41.35 2.36 -18.80
N HIS A 330 40.16 2.49 -19.38
CA HIS A 330 39.85 3.60 -20.29
C HIS A 330 39.45 4.83 -19.48
N ASN A 331 40.28 5.88 -19.58
CA ASN A 331 40.00 7.31 -19.41
C ASN A 331 39.22 7.75 -18.16
N ALA A 332 39.90 7.77 -17.01
CA ALA A 332 39.52 8.58 -15.86
C ALA A 332 40.26 9.94 -15.90
N GLU A 333 39.85 10.85 -16.78
CA GLU A 333 40.18 12.27 -16.60
C GLU A 333 39.30 12.83 -15.47
N THR A 334 39.80 12.64 -14.25
CA THR A 334 39.56 13.44 -13.03
C THR A 334 38.13 13.94 -12.79
N SER A 335 37.10 13.10 -12.98
CA SER A 335 35.82 13.34 -12.33
C SER A 335 35.96 13.00 -10.84
N ASP A 336 35.61 13.96 -9.98
CA ASP A 336 35.56 13.74 -8.52
C ASP A 336 34.53 12.66 -8.14
N LEU A 337 33.60 12.36 -9.04
CA LEU A 337 32.65 11.27 -8.92
C LEU A 337 33.12 10.07 -9.75
N GLU A 338 33.10 8.89 -9.16
CA GLU A 338 33.21 7.60 -9.85
C GLU A 338 31.84 6.94 -9.89
N VAL A 339 31.44 6.44 -11.06
CA VAL A 339 30.17 5.74 -11.28
C VAL A 339 30.48 4.34 -11.79
N THR A 340 30.07 3.31 -11.04
CA THR A 340 30.29 1.92 -11.42
C THR A 340 29.00 1.13 -11.49
N LEU A 341 28.92 0.28 -12.51
CA LEU A 341 27.89 -0.74 -12.73
C LEU A 341 28.53 -2.10 -12.56
N SER A 342 27.94 -2.94 -11.72
CA SER A 342 28.37 -4.33 -11.52
C SER A 342 27.17 -5.26 -11.40
N GLU A 343 27.39 -6.55 -11.61
CA GLU A 343 26.41 -7.57 -11.23
C GLU A 343 26.38 -7.73 -9.69
N PRO A 344 25.22 -8.07 -9.08
CA PRO A 344 25.15 -8.35 -7.66
C PRO A 344 26.05 -9.54 -7.28
N SER A 345 26.87 -9.35 -6.24
CA SER A 345 27.80 -10.38 -5.78
C SER A 345 27.03 -11.48 -5.02
N GLY A 346 26.81 -12.63 -5.67
CA GLY A 346 26.07 -13.75 -5.11
C GLY A 346 25.06 -14.28 -6.13
N SER A 347 25.55 -14.88 -7.21
CA SER A 347 24.74 -15.38 -8.34
C SER A 347 23.81 -16.53 -7.95
N ALA A 348 22.71 -16.23 -7.28
CA ALA A 348 21.51 -17.04 -7.41
C ALA A 348 20.99 -16.85 -8.84
N GLU A 349 20.47 -17.91 -9.46
CA GLU A 349 19.90 -17.87 -10.80
C GLU A 349 18.72 -16.86 -10.92
N GLN A 350 18.15 -16.47 -9.77
CA GLN A 350 17.12 -15.45 -9.57
C GLN A 350 17.62 -14.00 -9.74
N ASP A 351 18.93 -13.74 -9.69
CA ASP A 351 19.52 -12.39 -9.73
C ASP A 351 19.97 -11.96 -11.14
N LYS A 352 19.80 -12.82 -12.15
CA LYS A 352 20.10 -12.46 -13.54
C LYS A 352 19.16 -11.29 -13.94
N GLY A 353 19.69 -10.26 -14.60
CA GLY A 353 18.93 -9.03 -14.95
C GLY A 353 19.00 -7.90 -13.91
N TRP A 354 19.50 -8.16 -12.70
CA TRP A 354 19.79 -7.12 -11.71
C TRP A 354 21.17 -6.51 -11.91
N ILE A 355 21.27 -5.21 -11.68
CA ILE A 355 22.54 -4.48 -11.64
C ILE A 355 22.69 -3.74 -10.32
N VAL A 356 23.92 -3.55 -9.88
CA VAL A 356 24.27 -2.66 -8.78
C VAL A 356 24.89 -1.41 -9.36
N VAL A 357 24.28 -0.26 -9.06
CA VAL A 357 24.85 1.04 -9.38
C VAL A 357 25.53 1.58 -8.13
N THR A 358 26.82 1.90 -8.21
CA THR A 358 27.57 2.51 -7.11
C THR A 358 28.13 3.86 -7.56
N LEU A 359 27.91 4.88 -6.74
CA LEU A 359 28.42 6.22 -6.92
C LEU A 359 29.34 6.56 -5.76
N THR A 360 30.59 6.90 -6.05
CA THR A 360 31.60 7.19 -5.04
C THR A 360 32.21 8.57 -5.29
N ASN A 361 32.17 9.44 -4.30
CA ASN A 361 32.90 10.71 -4.35
C ASN A 361 34.37 10.46 -3.99
N ARG A 362 35.24 10.40 -4.98
CA ARG A 362 36.70 10.31 -4.82
C ARG A 362 37.38 11.69 -4.72
N GLY A 363 36.62 12.76 -4.89
CA GLY A 363 37.09 14.13 -4.80
C GLY A 363 37.28 14.62 -3.36
N ARG A 364 37.64 15.90 -3.26
CA ARG A 364 37.84 16.61 -1.97
C ARG A 364 36.69 17.55 -1.61
N VAL A 365 35.71 17.70 -2.50
CA VAL A 365 34.57 18.62 -2.35
C VAL A 365 33.27 17.84 -2.27
N THR A 366 32.29 18.37 -1.56
CA THR A 366 30.93 17.81 -1.53
C THR A 366 30.31 17.93 -2.93
N LEU A 367 29.66 16.86 -3.37
CA LEU A 367 28.97 16.79 -4.66
C LEU A 367 27.46 16.78 -4.46
N TYR A 368 26.72 17.36 -5.41
CA TYR A 368 25.26 17.41 -5.40
C TYR A 368 24.73 16.55 -6.55
N LEU A 369 23.99 15.50 -6.19
CA LEU A 369 23.38 14.54 -7.10
C LEU A 369 21.88 14.80 -7.19
N ARG A 370 21.34 14.98 -8.38
CA ARG A 370 19.89 15.15 -8.58
C ARG A 370 19.18 13.84 -8.26
N LYS A 371 18.34 13.79 -7.22
CA LYS A 371 17.74 12.54 -6.74
C LYS A 371 16.99 11.78 -7.83
N MET A 372 16.21 12.49 -8.63
CA MET A 372 15.41 11.92 -9.73
C MET A 372 16.24 11.33 -10.88
N LEU A 373 17.51 11.71 -10.98
CA LEU A 373 18.42 11.21 -12.01
C LEU A 373 19.42 10.20 -11.44
N THR A 374 19.39 9.92 -10.14
CA THR A 374 20.32 9.01 -9.47
C THR A 374 19.61 7.70 -9.12
N PRO A 375 19.92 6.56 -9.77
CA PRO A 375 19.22 5.30 -9.57
C PRO A 375 19.20 4.81 -8.10
N PRO A 376 20.25 5.02 -7.27
CA PRO A 376 20.16 4.74 -5.84
C PRO A 376 19.16 5.55 -5.03
N MET A 377 18.48 6.51 -5.66
CA MET A 377 17.61 7.48 -5.02
C MET A 377 16.24 7.59 -5.68
N THR A 378 15.96 6.78 -6.71
CA THR A 378 14.63 6.68 -7.27
C THR A 378 13.70 6.05 -6.22
N PRO A 379 12.59 6.72 -5.85
CA PRO A 379 11.65 6.18 -4.88
C PRO A 379 10.92 4.95 -5.44
N GLY A 380 10.92 3.85 -4.69
CA GLY A 380 10.26 2.59 -5.06
C GLY A 380 11.19 1.52 -5.64
N GLU A 381 10.64 0.34 -5.95
CA GLU A 381 11.37 -0.80 -6.53
C GLU A 381 11.69 -0.63 -8.03
N HIS A 382 11.36 0.53 -8.62
CA HIS A 382 11.38 0.75 -10.07
C HIS A 382 11.92 2.11 -10.46
N LEU A 383 12.44 2.22 -11.68
CA LEU A 383 12.91 3.48 -12.26
C LEU A 383 11.72 4.35 -12.70
N ALA A 384 11.75 5.63 -12.32
CA ALA A 384 10.73 6.60 -12.74
C ALA A 384 10.88 7.07 -14.21
N ARG A 385 12.02 6.77 -14.85
CA ARG A 385 12.40 7.22 -16.20
C ARG A 385 13.55 6.39 -16.75
N PRO A 386 13.82 6.43 -18.07
CA PRO A 386 14.95 5.73 -18.66
C PRO A 386 16.28 6.39 -18.28
N LEU A 387 16.89 5.93 -17.18
CA LEU A 387 18.21 6.42 -16.73
C LEU A 387 19.35 5.70 -17.45
N PHE A 388 19.14 4.46 -17.90
CA PHE A 388 20.16 3.63 -18.52
C PHE A 388 20.05 3.63 -20.05
N THR A 389 21.19 3.64 -20.71
CA THR A 389 21.31 3.26 -22.12
C THR A 389 21.44 1.75 -22.19
N VAL A 390 20.43 1.07 -22.71
CA VAL A 390 20.39 -0.40 -22.81
C VAL A 390 20.31 -0.79 -24.29
N HIS A 391 21.29 -1.54 -24.77
CA HIS A 391 21.37 -1.98 -26.17
C HIS A 391 21.54 -3.49 -26.27
N ASP A 392 20.88 -4.14 -27.22
CA ASP A 392 21.17 -5.53 -27.55
C ASP A 392 22.59 -5.69 -28.16
N PHE A 393 23.03 -6.93 -28.35
CA PHE A 393 24.32 -7.23 -28.99
C PHE A 393 24.46 -6.71 -30.45
N ARG A 394 23.35 -6.33 -31.09
CA ARG A 394 23.30 -5.75 -32.45
C ARG A 394 23.25 -4.22 -32.42
N GLY A 395 23.19 -3.60 -31.25
CA GLY A 395 23.13 -2.14 -31.05
C GLY A 395 21.71 -1.56 -31.00
N HIS A 396 20.65 -2.37 -31.09
CA HIS A 396 19.28 -1.85 -30.98
C HIS A 396 18.97 -1.46 -29.54
N PRO A 397 18.39 -0.27 -29.30
CA PRO A 397 18.01 0.14 -27.96
C PRO A 397 16.83 -0.69 -27.45
N ALA A 398 16.89 -1.13 -26.19
CA ALA A 398 15.75 -1.70 -25.50
C ALA A 398 14.76 -0.60 -25.12
N ALA A 399 13.47 -0.85 -25.31
CA ALA A 399 12.43 0.11 -24.95
C ALA A 399 12.27 0.16 -23.43
N PHE A 400 12.10 1.36 -22.88
CA PHE A 400 11.68 1.52 -21.49
C PHE A 400 10.20 1.13 -21.39
N ALA A 401 9.89 0.09 -20.62
CA ALA A 401 8.56 -0.53 -20.58
C ALA A 401 7.55 0.29 -19.77
N ARG A 402 8.02 1.27 -18.99
CA ARG A 402 7.18 2.11 -18.12
C ARG A 402 6.95 3.51 -18.70
N GLY A 403 5.89 4.17 -18.23
CA GLY A 403 5.68 5.59 -18.51
C GLY A 403 6.70 6.46 -17.77
N VAL A 404 7.11 7.57 -18.38
CA VAL A 404 7.97 8.56 -17.72
C VAL A 404 7.14 9.33 -16.70
N GLU A 405 7.54 9.28 -15.43
CA GLU A 405 6.89 10.05 -14.37
C GLU A 405 7.16 11.56 -14.55
N PRO A 406 6.12 12.41 -14.63
CA PRO A 406 6.29 13.84 -14.70
C PRO A 406 6.94 14.36 -13.42
N ILE A 407 7.89 15.29 -13.55
CA ILE A 407 8.52 15.96 -12.42
C ILE A 407 7.47 16.85 -11.75
N ASP A 408 7.25 16.68 -10.44
CA ASP A 408 6.47 17.65 -9.67
C ASP A 408 7.24 18.99 -9.70
N PRO A 409 6.66 20.08 -10.24
CA PRO A 409 7.33 21.36 -10.31
C PRO A 409 7.70 21.93 -8.93
N ASP A 410 7.05 21.48 -7.85
CA ASP A 410 7.37 21.92 -6.50
C ASP A 410 8.58 21.16 -5.91
N ASP A 411 8.80 19.89 -6.28
CA ASP A 411 10.03 19.14 -5.95
C ASP A 411 11.26 19.71 -6.65
N ALA A 412 11.06 20.43 -7.76
CA ALA A 412 12.11 21.13 -8.49
C ALA A 412 12.51 22.49 -7.87
N ARG A 413 11.75 22.98 -6.87
CA ARG A 413 11.96 24.31 -6.25
C ARG A 413 12.65 24.27 -4.89
N ASP A 414 12.62 23.12 -4.21
CA ASP A 414 13.35 22.93 -2.95
C ASP A 414 14.66 22.16 -3.19
N ALA A 415 15.79 22.82 -2.97
CA ALA A 415 17.11 22.24 -3.14
C ALA A 415 17.36 21.02 -2.23
N ALA A 416 16.76 20.96 -1.04
CA ALA A 416 16.89 19.82 -0.13
C ALA A 416 16.15 18.58 -0.66
N THR A 417 15.07 18.81 -1.40
CA THR A 417 14.27 17.76 -2.04
C THR A 417 14.87 17.36 -3.39
N PHE A 418 15.41 18.32 -4.13
CA PHE A 418 16.00 18.15 -5.46
C PHE A 418 17.37 17.43 -5.46
N TYR A 419 18.28 17.80 -4.55
CA TYR A 419 19.62 17.22 -4.47
C TYR A 419 19.82 16.29 -3.28
N ARG A 420 20.71 15.32 -3.48
CA ARG A 420 21.43 14.62 -2.43
C ARG A 420 22.86 15.09 -2.40
N ARG A 421 23.34 15.35 -1.18
CA ARG A 421 24.74 15.61 -0.90
C ARG A 421 25.51 14.31 -0.81
N LEU A 422 26.64 14.23 -1.49
CA LEU A 422 27.61 13.15 -1.39
C LEU A 422 28.94 13.73 -0.92
N GLU A 423 29.30 13.47 0.33
CA GLU A 423 30.50 14.02 0.96
C GLU A 423 31.79 13.35 0.43
N PRO A 424 32.96 14.00 0.54
CA PRO A 424 34.24 13.41 0.13
C PRO A 424 34.47 12.02 0.74
N GLY A 425 34.78 11.03 -0.10
CA GLY A 425 34.97 9.63 0.29
C GLY A 425 33.68 8.84 0.51
N GLN A 426 32.51 9.46 0.40
CA GLN A 426 31.22 8.76 0.57
C GLN A 426 30.84 7.98 -0.69
N SER A 427 30.28 6.79 -0.47
CA SER A 427 29.67 5.96 -1.52
C SER A 427 28.20 5.74 -1.24
N ILE A 428 27.39 5.70 -2.29
CA ILE A 428 26.01 5.22 -2.27
C ILE A 428 25.87 4.12 -3.31
N SER A 429 25.10 3.07 -3.01
CA SER A 429 24.82 1.99 -3.94
C SER A 429 23.37 1.53 -3.85
N ASN A 430 22.86 1.00 -4.95
CA ASN A 430 21.54 0.38 -4.97
C ASN A 430 21.46 -0.70 -6.05
N ARG A 431 20.58 -1.67 -5.81
CA ARG A 431 20.21 -2.72 -6.76
C ARG A 431 19.05 -2.24 -7.64
N VAL A 432 19.14 -2.50 -8.94
CA VAL A 432 18.13 -2.13 -9.94
C VAL A 432 17.79 -3.36 -10.77
N ASP A 433 16.50 -3.68 -10.88
CA ASP A 433 15.98 -4.73 -11.76
C ASP A 433 15.68 -4.16 -13.15
N LEU A 434 16.58 -4.38 -14.10
CA LEU A 434 16.40 -3.91 -15.47
C LEU A 434 15.23 -4.61 -16.18
N GLY A 435 14.93 -5.87 -15.83
CA GLY A 435 13.84 -6.63 -16.45
C GLY A 435 12.45 -6.12 -16.04
N SER A 436 12.35 -5.43 -14.91
CA SER A 436 11.10 -4.81 -14.45
C SER A 436 10.76 -3.48 -15.12
N ASP A 437 11.76 -2.84 -15.72
CA ASP A 437 11.70 -1.45 -16.21
C ASP A 437 11.96 -1.32 -17.72
N TYR A 438 12.68 -2.28 -18.32
CA TYR A 438 12.96 -2.33 -19.75
C TYR A 438 12.36 -3.59 -20.38
N ASP A 439 11.91 -3.46 -21.64
CA ASP A 439 11.46 -4.60 -22.44
C ASP A 439 12.68 -5.37 -22.95
N LEU A 440 13.07 -6.39 -22.19
CA LEU A 440 14.24 -7.21 -22.45
C LEU A 440 13.81 -8.63 -22.88
N ASP A 441 14.32 -9.09 -24.01
CA ASP A 441 14.13 -10.47 -24.47
C ASP A 441 15.16 -11.38 -23.79
N PRO A 442 14.74 -12.40 -23.02
CA PRO A 442 15.61 -13.30 -22.27
C PRO A 442 16.65 -14.07 -23.11
N ARG A 443 16.48 -14.09 -24.44
CA ARG A 443 17.38 -14.76 -25.38
C ARG A 443 18.63 -13.93 -25.71
N PHE A 444 18.66 -12.65 -25.36
CA PHE A 444 19.76 -11.76 -25.71
C PHE A 444 20.54 -11.25 -24.49
N ASN A 445 21.80 -10.90 -24.75
CA ASN A 445 22.63 -10.13 -23.83
C ASN A 445 22.53 -8.65 -24.19
N TYR A 446 22.57 -7.80 -23.18
CA TYR A 446 22.41 -6.36 -23.30
C TYR A 446 23.62 -5.63 -22.73
N TRP A 447 24.08 -4.61 -23.44
CA TRP A 447 25.03 -3.63 -22.93
C TRP A 447 24.28 -2.52 -22.20
N VAL A 448 24.69 -2.28 -20.97
CA VAL A 448 24.11 -1.26 -20.09
C VAL A 448 25.18 -0.20 -19.82
N GLY A 449 24.78 1.05 -19.99
CA GLY A 449 25.54 2.23 -19.61
C GLY A 449 24.66 3.19 -18.83
N TYR A 450 25.29 4.01 -18.00
CA TYR A 450 24.63 5.01 -17.20
C TYR A 450 25.45 6.30 -17.21
N ARG A 451 24.76 7.44 -17.16
CA ARG A 451 25.39 8.75 -17.13
C ARG A 451 24.79 9.59 -16.01
N GLN A 452 25.59 9.90 -15.00
CA GLN A 452 25.16 10.68 -13.83
C GLN A 452 25.47 12.16 -14.03
N PRO A 453 24.48 13.07 -13.97
CA PRO A 453 24.74 14.49 -13.79
C PRO A 453 25.17 14.78 -12.35
N VAL A 454 26.23 15.55 -12.18
CA VAL A 454 26.74 15.98 -10.89
C VAL A 454 27.07 17.46 -10.90
N ALA A 455 26.60 18.17 -9.88
CA ALA A 455 26.90 19.58 -9.67
C ALA A 455 27.88 19.73 -8.51
N ARG A 456 28.81 20.70 -8.63
CA ARG A 456 29.69 21.11 -7.52
C ARG A 456 29.06 22.25 -6.74
N THR A 457 28.28 23.08 -7.42
CA THR A 457 27.56 24.20 -6.84
C THR A 457 26.19 24.33 -7.47
N TYR A 458 25.26 24.96 -6.76
CA TYR A 458 23.99 25.35 -7.32
C TYR A 458 23.60 26.71 -6.74
N ARG A 459 22.66 27.37 -7.41
CA ARG A 459 22.08 28.66 -7.03
C ARG A 459 20.57 28.51 -7.08
N VAL A 460 19.86 29.14 -6.16
CA VAL A 460 18.41 29.17 -6.15
C VAL A 460 17.98 30.61 -6.30
N ASP A 461 17.22 30.90 -7.34
CA ASP A 461 16.67 32.23 -7.60
C ASP A 461 15.49 32.52 -6.67
N ALA A 462 15.08 33.80 -6.60
CA ALA A 462 14.01 34.24 -5.70
C ALA A 462 12.64 33.61 -6.01
N ASP A 463 12.45 33.05 -7.21
CA ASP A 463 11.27 32.32 -7.64
C ASP A 463 11.35 30.79 -7.38
N GLY A 464 12.42 30.34 -6.75
CA GLY A 464 12.70 28.93 -6.45
C GLY A 464 13.36 28.17 -7.60
N THR A 465 13.70 28.81 -8.72
CA THR A 465 14.37 28.14 -9.84
C THR A 465 15.81 27.78 -9.46
N ILE A 466 16.17 26.51 -9.65
CA ILE A 466 17.51 26.00 -9.35
C ILE A 466 18.39 26.05 -10.60
N HIS A 467 19.55 26.67 -10.49
CA HIS A 467 20.60 26.72 -11.50
C HIS A 467 21.85 25.98 -11.01
N ASP A 468 22.31 24.98 -11.75
CA ASP A 468 23.52 24.21 -11.44
C ASP A 468 24.50 24.15 -12.62
N ASP A 469 25.74 23.78 -12.29
CA ASP A 469 26.83 23.54 -13.23
C ASP A 469 27.03 22.04 -13.46
N ASP A 470 25.99 21.37 -13.97
CA ASP A 470 26.02 19.93 -14.17
C ASP A 470 27.16 19.49 -15.11
N VAL A 471 28.02 18.61 -14.60
CA VAL A 471 28.95 17.81 -15.38
C VAL A 471 28.41 16.39 -15.43
N TYR A 472 28.47 15.75 -16.59
CA TYR A 472 28.03 14.37 -16.74
C TYR A 472 29.21 13.42 -16.60
N VAL A 473 29.06 12.42 -15.75
CA VAL A 473 30.05 11.35 -15.54
C VAL A 473 29.46 10.03 -16.06
N ASP A 474 30.17 9.44 -17.01
CA ASP A 474 29.80 8.16 -17.60
C ASP A 474 30.24 7.00 -16.69
N SER A 475 29.40 5.97 -16.58
CA SER A 475 29.75 4.72 -15.93
C SER A 475 30.63 3.84 -16.81
N ASN A 476 31.20 2.77 -16.23
CA ASN A 476 31.65 1.64 -17.05
C ASN A 476 30.47 1.01 -17.81
N ARG A 477 30.77 0.26 -18.87
CA ARG A 477 29.79 -0.58 -19.57
C ARG A 477 29.70 -1.94 -18.91
N LEU A 478 28.48 -2.40 -18.67
CA LEU A 478 28.20 -3.72 -18.11
C LEU A 478 27.42 -4.53 -19.14
N MET A 479 27.82 -5.79 -19.36
CA MET A 479 27.03 -6.72 -20.16
C MET A 479 26.18 -7.55 -19.20
N VAL A 480 24.86 -7.56 -19.41
CA VAL A 480 23.92 -8.31 -18.59
C VAL A 480 23.12 -9.26 -19.46
N ARG A 481 22.72 -10.40 -18.89
CA ARG A 481 21.78 -11.31 -19.52
C ARG A 481 20.38 -11.02 -19.04
N ALA A 482 19.44 -10.84 -19.97
CA ALA A 482 18.03 -10.67 -19.62
C ALA A 482 17.46 -11.96 -19.03
N VAL A 483 16.55 -11.81 -18.07
CA VAL A 483 15.73 -12.91 -17.53
C VAL A 483 14.29 -12.63 -17.87
N ALA A 484 13.51 -13.69 -18.05
CA ALA A 484 12.08 -13.53 -18.14
C ALA A 484 11.59 -12.74 -16.91
N PRO A 485 10.72 -11.73 -17.08
CA PRO A 485 10.13 -11.03 -15.93
C PRO A 485 9.54 -12.09 -15.00
N HIS A 486 9.82 -11.99 -13.69
CA HIS A 486 9.43 -12.97 -12.68
C HIS A 486 7.96 -13.39 -12.86
N ALA A 487 7.74 -14.54 -13.51
CA ALA A 487 6.42 -15.05 -13.86
C ALA A 487 5.69 -15.69 -12.66
N ASP A 488 6.27 -15.61 -11.46
CA ASP A 488 5.78 -16.30 -10.25
C ASP A 488 4.77 -15.51 -9.40
N ARG A 489 4.18 -14.44 -9.94
CA ARG A 489 2.86 -13.99 -9.47
C ARG A 489 1.79 -14.53 -10.41
N ALA A 490 1.52 -15.83 -10.25
CA ALA A 490 0.36 -16.49 -10.84
C ALA A 490 -0.91 -15.69 -10.49
N LEU A 491 -1.54 -15.11 -11.51
CA LEU A 491 -2.96 -14.77 -11.44
C LEU A 491 -3.72 -16.09 -11.20
N PRO A 492 -4.65 -16.17 -10.22
CA PRO A 492 -5.52 -17.33 -10.14
C PRO A 492 -6.34 -17.45 -11.44
N PRO A 493 -6.60 -18.68 -11.91
CA PRO A 493 -7.30 -18.90 -13.17
C PRO A 493 -8.71 -18.31 -13.12
N ARG A 494 -9.10 -17.67 -14.22
CA ARG A 494 -10.45 -17.17 -14.47
C ARG A 494 -11.44 -18.29 -14.71
#